data_AF-Q9XL91-F1
#
_entry.id   AF-Q9XL91-F1
#
_cell.length_a   1.000
_cell.length_b   1.000
_cell.length_c   1.000
_cell.angle_alpha   90.00
_cell.angle_beta   90.00
_cell.angle_gamma   90.00
#
_symmetry.space_group_name_H-M   'P 1'
#
loop_
_entity.id
_entity.type
_entity.pdbx_description
1 polymer ?
#
loop_
_entity_poly.entity_id
_entity_poly.type
_entity_poly.pdbx_seq_one_letter_code
_entity_poly.pdbx_strand_id
1 'polypeptide(L)' 'REFLMIAVFRMLDLLLFYVFPESVPIPMFIIIGVWGSRQRKIKAAYQFFLYTLLGSLFMLLAILLILFQTGTTD' A
#
# COMPACT_ATOMS: atom_id res chain seq x y z
N ARG A 1 -7.10 2.26 -19.59
CA ARG A 1 -5.76 2.12 -18.95
C ARG A 1 -5.84 2.46 -17.45
N GLU A 2 -7.02 2.29 -16.81
CA GLU A 2 -7.30 2.80 -15.46
C GLU A 2 -7.84 1.73 -14.50
N PHE A 3 -7.72 0.44 -14.83
CA PHE A 3 -8.37 -0.66 -14.10
C PHE A 3 -8.06 -0.68 -12.59
N LEU A 4 -6.82 -0.35 -12.20
CA LEU A 4 -6.43 -0.28 -10.78
C LEU A 4 -7.07 0.90 -10.05
N MET A 5 -7.16 2.07 -10.69
CA MET A 5 -7.82 3.23 -10.09
C MET A 5 -9.33 3.00 -9.97
N ILE A 6 -9.95 2.42 -11.01
CA ILE A 6 -11.37 2.06 -10.98
C ILE A 6 -11.65 1.00 -9.92
N ALA A 7 -10.76 0.01 -9.74
CA ALA A 7 -10.91 -1.01 -8.71
C ALA A 7 -10.85 -0.42 -7.30
N VAL A 8 -9.91 0.49 -7.03
CA VAL A 8 -9.79 1.18 -5.73
C VAL A 8 -11.06 1.95 -5.37
N PHE A 9 -11.66 2.66 -6.34
CA PHE A 9 -12.90 3.41 -6.10
C PHE A 9 -14.17 2.55 -6.00
N ARG A 10 -14.09 1.25 -6.33
CA ARG A 10 -15.23 0.33 -6.38
C ARG A 10 -15.27 -0.67 -5.22
N MET A 11 -14.21 -0.76 -4.41
CA MET A 11 -14.17 -1.66 -3.25
C MET A 11 -14.93 -1.02 -2.09
N LEU A 12 -16.11 -1.57 -1.78
CA LEU A 12 -16.89 -1.24 -0.58
C LEU A 12 -16.28 -1.89 0.67
N ASP A 13 -15.74 -3.11 0.50
CA ASP A 13 -15.10 -3.87 1.57
C ASP A 13 -13.73 -3.30 1.94
N LEU A 14 -13.56 -2.97 3.23
CA LEU A 14 -12.36 -2.32 3.77
C LEU A 14 -11.11 -3.20 3.66
N LEU A 15 -11.23 -4.54 3.63
CA LEU A 15 -10.08 -5.44 3.49
C LEU A 15 -9.56 -5.43 2.05
N LEU A 16 -10.45 -5.46 1.06
CA LEU A 16 -10.01 -5.31 -0.34
C LEU A 16 -9.39 -3.94 -0.58
N PHE A 17 -9.96 -2.87 0.00
CA PHE A 17 -9.39 -1.53 -0.09
C PHE A 17 -7.97 -1.44 0.50
N TYR A 18 -7.63 -2.24 1.51
CA TYR A 18 -6.27 -2.34 2.06
C TYR A 18 -5.28 -3.04 1.13
N VAL A 19 -5.71 -4.10 0.43
CA VAL A 19 -4.81 -4.93 -0.41
C VAL A 19 -4.37 -4.21 -1.69
N PHE A 20 -5.23 -3.42 -2.32
CA PHE A 20 -4.88 -2.71 -3.56
C PHE A 20 -3.66 -1.77 -3.44
N PRO A 21 -3.63 -0.82 -2.49
CA PRO A 21 -2.48 0.06 -2.29
C PRO A 21 -1.23 -0.70 -1.85
N GLU A 22 -1.36 -1.86 -1.21
CA GLU A 22 -0.23 -2.71 -0.81
C GLU A 22 0.41 -3.46 -2.00
N SER A 23 -0.28 -3.54 -3.15
CA SER A 23 0.25 -4.20 -4.37
C SER A 23 1.14 -3.29 -5.24
N VAL A 24 0.92 -1.97 -5.19
CA VAL A 24 1.67 -0.92 -5.93
C VAL A 24 3.15 -0.76 -5.53
N PRO A 25 3.60 -1.00 -4.28
CA PRO A 25 4.99 -0.90 -3.87
C PRO A 25 5.90 -1.95 -4.53
N ILE A 26 5.36 -3.12 -4.86
CA ILE A 26 6.11 -4.23 -5.48
C ILE A 26 6.76 -3.80 -6.81
N PRO A 27 6.02 -3.27 -7.80
CA PRO A 27 6.64 -2.79 -9.04
C PRO A 27 7.55 -1.59 -8.80
N MET A 28 7.24 -0.72 -7.83
CA MET A 28 8.11 0.43 -7.54
C MET A 28 9.47 -0.01 -6.96
N PHE A 29 9.48 -1.03 -6.10
CA PHE A 29 10.70 -1.63 -5.56
C PHE A 29 11.59 -2.21 -6.67
N ILE A 30 10.98 -2.91 -7.64
CA ILE A 30 11.68 -3.47 -8.81
C ILE A 30 12.29 -2.35 -9.66
N ILE A 31 11.55 -1.26 -9.93
CA ILE A 31 12.03 -0.14 -10.74
C ILE A 31 13.24 0.56 -10.07
N ILE A 32 13.18 0.80 -8.76
CA ILE A 32 14.29 1.42 -8.01
C ILE A 32 15.51 0.48 -7.96
N GLY A 33 15.29 -0.83 -7.84
CA GLY A 33 16.34 -1.84 -7.84
C GLY A 33 17.06 -1.99 -9.18
N VAL A 34 16.31 -2.07 -10.28
CA VAL A 34 16.83 -2.35 -11.63
C VAL A 34 17.38 -1.09 -12.31
N TRP A 35 16.65 0.03 -12.26
CA TRP A 35 17.01 1.27 -12.97
C TRP A 35 17.62 2.37 -12.10
N GLY A 36 17.73 2.18 -10.79
CA GLY A 36 18.35 3.17 -9.91
C GLY A 36 19.83 3.38 -10.25
N SER A 37 20.23 4.60 -10.63
CA SER A 37 21.66 4.93 -10.79
C SER A 37 22.27 5.30 -9.43
N ARG A 38 23.51 4.84 -9.16
CA ARG A 38 24.41 5.26 -8.04
C ARG A 38 24.22 4.60 -6.66
N GLN A 39 25.24 4.60 -5.79
CA GLN A 39 25.22 3.91 -4.47
C GLN A 39 24.13 4.35 -3.46
N ARG A 40 23.31 5.37 -3.77
CA ARG A 40 22.21 5.85 -2.92
C ARG A 40 20.85 5.19 -3.16
N LYS A 41 20.67 4.39 -4.23
CA LYS A 41 19.40 3.65 -4.52
C LYS A 41 18.94 2.79 -3.36
N ILE A 42 19.86 2.09 -2.69
CA ILE A 42 19.51 1.18 -1.60
C ILE A 42 18.88 1.97 -0.43
N LYS A 43 19.40 3.16 -0.12
CA LYS A 43 18.83 4.03 0.92
C LYS A 43 17.44 4.56 0.53
N ALA A 44 17.27 4.96 -0.74
CA ALA A 44 15.99 5.43 -1.24
C ALA A 44 14.92 4.31 -1.25
N ALA A 45 15.30 3.08 -1.65
CA ALA A 45 14.41 1.92 -1.62
C ALA A 45 14.00 1.55 -0.18
N TYR A 46 14.94 1.59 0.77
CA TYR A 46 14.65 1.35 2.19
C TYR A 46 13.72 2.41 2.79
N GLN A 47 13.96 3.69 2.48
CA GLN A 47 13.09 4.78 2.92
C GLN A 47 11.69 4.63 2.32
N PHE A 48 11.59 4.35 1.01
CA PHE A 48 10.32 4.09 0.36
C PHE A 48 9.56 2.93 1.04
N PHE A 49 10.23 1.80 1.24
CA PHE A 49 9.64 0.65 1.92
C PHE A 49 9.16 0.98 3.33
N LEU A 50 9.97 1.70 4.13
CA LEU A 50 9.58 2.13 5.48
C LEU A 50 8.37 3.05 5.48
N TYR A 51 8.30 4.02 4.56
CA TYR A 51 7.16 4.92 4.45
C TYR A 51 5.88 4.17 4.05
N THR A 52 5.97 3.22 3.12
CA THR A 52 4.81 2.41 2.73
C THR A 52 4.39 1.42 3.82
N LEU A 53 5.35 0.79 4.51
CA LEU A 53 5.09 -0.12 5.62
C LEU A 53 4.37 0.61 6.78
N LEU A 54 4.84 1.81 7.12
CA LEU A 54 4.24 2.62 8.18
C LEU A 54 2.83 3.07 7.81
N GLY A 55 2.62 3.47 6.55
CA GLY A 55 1.29 3.77 6.03
C GLY A 55 0.35 2.56 6.09
N SER A 56 0.84 1.36 5.75
CA SER A 56 0.06 0.13 5.80
C SER A 56 -0.35 -0.24 7.24
N LEU A 57 0.60 -0.21 8.18
CA LEU A 57 0.33 -0.43 9.61
C LEU A 57 -0.72 0.54 10.17
N PHE A 58 -0.63 1.82 9.81
CA PHE A 58 -1.61 2.82 10.24
C PHE A 58 -3.01 2.52 9.71
N MET A 59 -3.10 2.09 8.44
CA MET A 59 -4.36 1.74 7.80
C MET A 59 -4.97 0.46 8.39
N LEU A 60 -4.14 -0.55 8.70
CA LEU A 60 -4.56 -1.76 9.39
C LEU A 60 -5.18 -1.44 10.77
N LEU A 61 -4.56 -0.53 11.53
CA LEU A 61 -5.11 -0.07 12.81
C LEU A 61 -6.46 0.65 12.65
N ALA A 62 -6.63 1.46 11.60
CA ALA A 62 -7.90 2.12 11.31
C ALA A 62 -9.00 1.10 11.00
N ILE A 63 -8.70 0.06 10.22
CA ILE A 63 -9.65 -1.02 9.90
C ILE A 63 -10.03 -1.79 11.17
N LEU A 64 -9.06 -2.13 12.02
CA LEU A 64 -9.30 -2.79 13.31
C LEU A 64 -10.20 -1.97 14.24
N LEU A 65 -9.99 -0.64 14.30
CA LEU A 65 -10.84 0.25 15.09
C LEU A 65 -12.28 0.31 14.58
N ILE A 66 -12.47 0.39 13.26
CA ILE A 66 -13.79 0.39 12.63
C ILE A 66 -14.48 -0.95 12.87
N LEU A 67 -13.74 -2.06 12.72
CA LEU A 67 -14.26 -3.41 12.96
C LEU A 67 -14.68 -3.60 14.42
N PHE A 68 -13.95 -3.02 15.37
CA PHE A 68 -14.31 -3.04 16.79
C PHE A 68 -15.52 -2.15 17.13
N GLN A 69 -15.71 -1.04 16.42
CA GLN A 69 -16.86 -0.14 16.63
C GLN A 69 -18.14 -0.58 15.93
N THR A 70 -18.04 -1.13 14.73
CA THR A 70 -19.19 -1.39 13.85
C THR A 70 -19.49 -2.89 13.71
N GLY A 71 -18.53 -3.78 14.00
CA GLY A 71 -18.70 -5.23 13.92
C GLY A 71 -18.88 -5.79 12.50
N THR A 72 -18.77 -4.93 11.48
CA THR A 72 -18.87 -5.29 10.06
C THR A 72 -17.77 -4.57 9.26
N THR A 73 -17.36 -5.17 8.15
CA THR A 73 -16.26 -4.71 7.27
C THR A 73 -16.72 -4.30 5.87
N ASP A 74 -18.04 -4.33 5.65
CA ASP A 74 -18.76 -3.96 4.42
C ASP A 74 -19.18 -2.49 4.44
#